data_AF-A0A067DRA4-F1
#
_entry.id   AF-A0A067DRA4-F1
#
_cell.length_a   1.000
_cell.length_b   1.000
_cell.length_c   1.000
_cell.angle_alpha   90.00
_cell.angle_beta   90.00
_cell.angle_gamma   90.00
#
_symmetry.space_group_name_H-M   'P 1'
#
loop_
_entity.id
_entity.type
_entity.pdbx_description
1 polymer ?
#
loop_
_entity_poly.entity_id
_entity_poly.type
_entity_poly.pdbx_seq_one_letter_code
_entity_poly.pdbx_strand_id
1 'polypeptide(L)'
;MQSFGSQTWDCALAIQALLACNLTDEIGPILMKAHDFLKASQVTDNPQGDFRSMFRHISKGGWTFSNKDHGWQVSDCTAEALLCCLHFSMMRPEIVGEKMEPERFYDAVNCILSLQSETGGVPAWEPTGAPSWLELLNPIEFLDKVIIEHE
;
A
#
# COMPACT_ATOMS: atom_id res chain seq x y z
N MET A 1 -10.42 -20.17 -5.37
CA MET A 1 -10.32 -18.84 -4.72
C MET A 1 -10.08 -17.83 -5.83
N GLN A 2 -11.08 -17.03 -6.19
CA GLN A 2 -10.92 -15.97 -7.18
C GLN A 2 -10.36 -14.77 -6.42
N SER A 3 -9.13 -14.36 -6.76
CA SER A 3 -8.44 -13.24 -6.11
C SER A 3 -8.64 -11.95 -6.92
N PHE A 4 -8.40 -10.80 -6.29
CA PHE A 4 -8.68 -9.46 -6.83
C PHE A 4 -7.51 -8.86 -7.64
N GLY A 5 -6.47 -9.64 -7.90
CA GLY A 5 -5.25 -9.24 -8.62
C GLY A 5 -4.18 -8.63 -7.70
N SER A 6 -3.03 -8.30 -8.28
CA SER A 6 -1.82 -7.77 -7.63
C SER A 6 -1.33 -6.46 -8.28
N GLN A 7 -2.23 -5.71 -8.90
CA GLN A 7 -1.89 -4.66 -9.86
C GLN A 7 -1.01 -3.55 -9.25
N THR A 8 -1.33 -3.09 -8.03
CA THR A 8 -0.54 -2.07 -7.35
C THR A 8 0.80 -2.61 -6.89
N TRP A 9 0.82 -3.81 -6.32
CA TRP A 9 2.05 -4.48 -5.90
C TRP A 9 3.02 -4.69 -7.07
N ASP A 10 2.54 -5.29 -8.15
CA ASP A 10 3.34 -5.56 -9.35
C ASP A 10 3.80 -4.26 -10.01
N CYS A 11 2.93 -3.24 -10.07
CA CYS A 11 3.29 -1.94 -10.64
C CYS A 11 4.40 -1.28 -9.83
N ALA A 12 4.29 -1.22 -8.50
CA ALA A 12 5.28 -0.60 -7.63
C ALA A 12 6.65 -1.29 -7.75
N LEU A 13 6.69 -2.63 -7.67
CA LEU A 13 7.94 -3.38 -7.80
C LEU A 13 8.55 -3.28 -9.22
N ALA A 14 7.71 -3.31 -10.26
CA ALA A 14 8.18 -3.14 -11.63
C ALA A 14 8.76 -1.74 -11.88
N ILE A 15 8.15 -0.68 -11.34
CA ILE A 15 8.70 0.68 -11.41
C ILE A 15 10.09 0.72 -10.79
N GLN A 16 10.26 0.18 -9.58
CA GLN A 16 11.56 0.19 -8.90
C GLN A 16 12.63 -0.54 -9.70
N ALA A 17 12.29 -1.71 -10.25
CA ALA A 17 13.19 -2.46 -11.12
C ALA A 17 13.56 -1.66 -12.39
N LEU A 18 12.58 -1.02 -13.04
CA LEU A 18 12.82 -0.21 -14.23
C LEU A 18 13.68 1.03 -13.95
N LEU A 19 13.47 1.69 -12.81
CA LEU A 19 14.31 2.81 -12.37
C LEU A 19 15.75 2.35 -12.08
N ALA A 20 15.93 1.17 -11.48
CA ALA A 20 17.25 0.61 -11.20
C ALA A 20 18.06 0.28 -12.48
N CYS A 21 17.41 0.03 -13.62
CA CYS A 21 18.08 -0.21 -14.89
C CYS A 21 18.74 1.05 -15.51
N ASN A 22 18.45 2.25 -14.99
CA ASN A 22 18.99 3.52 -15.49
C ASN A 22 18.71 3.78 -16.98
N LEU A 23 17.54 3.36 -17.47
CA LEU A 23 17.06 3.55 -18.85
C LEU A 23 15.93 4.59 -18.93
N THR A 24 15.83 5.51 -17.97
CA THR A 24 14.69 6.42 -17.81
C THR A 24 14.38 7.26 -19.05
N ASP A 25 15.40 7.61 -19.85
CA ASP A 25 15.22 8.38 -21.09
C ASP A 25 14.56 7.58 -22.22
N GLU A 26 14.55 6.24 -22.15
CA GLU A 26 13.94 5.36 -23.14
C GLU A 26 12.50 4.95 -22.77
N ILE A 27 12.18 4.99 -21.48
CA ILE A 27 10.92 4.44 -20.92
C ILE A 27 9.98 5.49 -20.34
N GLY A 28 10.21 6.79 -20.60
CA GLY A 28 9.40 7.89 -20.07
C GLY A 28 7.88 7.67 -20.19
N PRO A 29 7.33 7.31 -21.37
CA PRO A 29 5.89 7.04 -21.50
C PRO A 29 5.36 5.91 -20.62
N ILE A 30 6.20 4.91 -20.29
CA ILE A 30 5.86 3.81 -19.38
C ILE A 30 5.82 4.33 -17.95
N LEU A 31 6.85 5.08 -17.53
CA LEU A 31 6.94 5.66 -16.19
C LEU A 31 5.80 6.65 -15.91
N MET A 32 5.46 7.50 -16.87
CA MET A 32 4.33 8.43 -16.75
C MET A 32 3.01 7.68 -16.52
N LYS A 33 2.72 6.64 -17.32
CA LYS A 33 1.52 5.82 -17.13
C LYS A 33 1.51 5.09 -15.78
N ALA A 34 2.67 4.61 -15.35
CA ALA A 34 2.80 3.93 -14.06
C ALA A 34 2.59 4.89 -12.89
N HIS A 35 3.11 6.12 -12.99
CA HIS A 35 2.84 7.18 -12.02
C HIS A 35 1.36 7.57 -11.99
N ASP A 36 0.71 7.74 -13.14
CA ASP A 36 -0.72 8.01 -13.23
C ASP A 36 -1.55 6.89 -12.61
N PHE A 37 -1.16 5.63 -12.83
CA PHE A 37 -1.80 4.49 -12.21
C PHE A 37 -1.65 4.51 -10.68
N LEU A 38 -0.45 4.74 -10.13
CA LEU A 38 -0.26 4.83 -8.67
C LEU A 38 -1.04 6.01 -8.08
N LYS A 39 -1.06 7.17 -8.76
CA LYS A 39 -1.87 8.33 -8.38
C LYS A 39 -3.36 7.99 -8.35
N ALA A 40 -3.87 7.26 -9.33
CA ALA A 40 -5.27 6.85 -9.37
C ALA A 40 -5.59 5.75 -8.32
N SER A 41 -4.60 4.94 -7.96
CA SER A 41 -4.77 3.77 -7.09
C SER A 41 -4.72 4.08 -5.59
N GLN A 42 -4.21 5.26 -5.19
CA GLN A 42 -4.21 5.64 -3.77
C GLN A 42 -5.65 5.81 -3.25
N VAL A 43 -5.92 5.24 -2.08
CA VAL A 43 -7.17 5.42 -1.37
C VAL A 43 -7.23 6.84 -0.82
N THR A 44 -8.25 7.61 -1.19
CA THR A 44 -8.37 9.04 -0.83
C THR A 44 -9.25 9.29 0.39
N ASP A 45 -10.03 8.29 0.78
CA ASP A 45 -11.07 8.40 1.79
C ASP A 45 -11.10 7.12 2.63
N ASN A 46 -11.37 7.27 3.93
CA ASN A 46 -11.66 6.11 4.78
C ASN A 46 -13.00 5.48 4.37
N PRO A 47 -13.29 4.22 4.78
CA PRO A 47 -14.58 3.61 4.51
C PRO A 47 -15.73 4.48 5.06
N GLN A 48 -16.85 4.50 4.34
CA GLN A 48 -17.99 5.34 4.70
C GLN A 48 -18.60 4.96 6.07
N GLY A 49 -19.16 5.96 6.75
CA GLY A 49 -19.78 5.77 8.06
C GLY A 49 -18.74 5.65 9.18
N ASP A 50 -19.15 5.02 10.28
CA ASP A 50 -18.25 4.74 11.41
C ASP A 50 -17.48 3.44 11.14
N PHE A 51 -16.43 3.54 10.32
CA PHE A 51 -15.62 2.39 9.93
C PHE A 51 -14.93 1.69 11.10
N ARG A 52 -14.70 2.39 12.22
CA ARG A 52 -14.10 1.79 13.42
C ARG A 52 -15.05 0.82 14.13
N SER A 53 -16.34 1.15 14.23
CA SER A 53 -17.32 0.20 14.76
C SER A 53 -17.58 -1.00 13.84
N MET A 54 -17.13 -0.91 12.59
CA MET A 54 -17.09 -2.02 11.63
C MET A 54 -15.74 -2.76 11.62
N PHE A 55 -14.88 -2.53 12.62
CA PHE A 55 -13.56 -3.17 12.76
C PHE A 55 -12.65 -2.95 11.54
N ARG A 56 -12.73 -1.78 10.90
CA ARG A 56 -11.79 -1.38 9.85
C ARG A 56 -10.75 -0.44 10.43
N HIS A 57 -9.51 -0.61 10.02
CA HIS A 57 -8.47 0.40 10.22
C HIS A 57 -8.58 1.56 9.22
N ILE A 58 -7.80 2.64 9.45
CA ILE A 58 -7.71 3.74 8.50
C ILE A 58 -7.18 3.23 7.15
N SER A 59 -7.72 3.74 6.05
CA SER A 59 -7.26 3.42 4.69
C SER A 59 -6.92 4.63 3.85
N LYS A 60 -7.38 5.83 4.25
CA LYS A 60 -7.01 7.08 3.58
C LYS A 60 -5.49 7.25 3.54
N GLY A 61 -4.97 7.51 2.35
CA GLY A 61 -3.55 7.67 2.08
C GLY A 61 -2.83 6.38 1.69
N GLY A 62 -3.41 5.22 1.99
CA GLY A 62 -2.82 3.93 1.70
C GLY A 62 -2.98 3.49 0.24
N TRP A 63 -2.22 2.46 -0.12
CA TRP A 63 -2.43 1.66 -1.32
C TRP A 63 -2.83 0.25 -0.92
N THR A 64 -3.68 -0.36 -1.75
CA THR A 64 -4.08 -1.76 -1.57
C THR A 64 -3.16 -2.66 -2.40
N PHE A 65 -3.25 -3.98 -2.20
CA PHE A 65 -2.51 -4.93 -3.05
C PHE A 65 -2.91 -4.86 -4.53
N SER A 66 -4.18 -4.55 -4.81
CA SER A 66 -4.78 -4.60 -6.15
C SER A 66 -5.02 -3.21 -6.73
N ASN A 67 -6.14 -2.57 -6.40
CA ASN A 67 -6.56 -1.27 -6.91
C ASN A 67 -7.32 -0.45 -5.84
N LYS A 68 -7.68 0.80 -6.18
CA LYS A 68 -8.37 1.71 -5.25
C LYS A 68 -9.72 1.18 -4.78
N ASP A 69 -10.51 0.54 -5.65
CA ASP A 69 -11.86 0.08 -5.34
C ASP A 69 -11.88 -1.02 -4.29
N HIS A 70 -10.79 -1.79 -4.15
CA HIS A 70 -10.62 -2.73 -3.05
C HIS A 70 -10.67 -2.02 -1.68
N GLY A 71 -10.15 -0.80 -1.58
CA GLY A 71 -10.26 0.07 -0.41
C GLY A 71 -9.62 -0.45 0.89
N TRP A 72 -8.93 -1.60 0.87
CA TRP A 72 -8.22 -2.17 2.00
C TRP A 72 -6.72 -1.95 1.85
N GLN A 73 -6.22 -0.94 2.56
CA GLN A 73 -4.80 -0.60 2.52
C GLN A 73 -3.94 -1.77 3.03
N VAL A 74 -2.72 -1.88 2.54
CA VAL A 74 -1.71 -2.80 3.05
C VAL A 74 -0.42 -2.00 3.29
N SER A 75 0.25 -2.23 4.41
CA SER A 75 1.40 -1.45 4.86
C SER A 75 2.55 -1.49 3.86
N ASP A 76 2.92 -2.68 3.38
CA ASP A 76 3.98 -2.89 2.40
C ASP A 76 3.60 -2.26 1.05
N CYS A 77 2.39 -2.48 0.56
CA CYS A 77 1.91 -1.90 -0.69
C CYS A 77 1.92 -0.38 -0.62
N THR A 78 1.55 0.18 0.53
CA THR A 78 1.62 1.62 0.80
C THR A 78 3.06 2.11 0.80
N ALA A 79 3.99 1.40 1.46
CA ALA A 79 5.40 1.76 1.49
C ALA A 79 6.04 1.71 0.09
N GLU A 80 5.84 0.63 -0.67
CA GLU A 80 6.40 0.46 -2.01
C GLU A 80 5.85 1.47 -3.02
N ALA A 81 4.53 1.72 -3.00
CA ALA A 81 3.91 2.73 -3.86
C ALA A 81 4.35 4.15 -3.47
N LEU A 82 4.45 4.44 -2.16
CA LEU A 82 4.95 5.72 -1.67
C LEU A 82 6.38 5.97 -2.12
N LEU A 83 7.26 4.96 -2.03
CA LEU A 83 8.64 5.05 -2.48
C LEU A 83 8.72 5.41 -3.97
N CYS A 84 7.94 4.74 -4.83
CA CYS A 84 7.85 5.06 -6.25
C CYS A 84 7.41 6.51 -6.50
N CYS A 85 6.35 6.95 -5.82
CA CYS A 85 5.84 8.32 -5.96
C CYS A 85 6.85 9.37 -5.46
N LEU A 86 7.62 9.07 -4.41
CA LEU A 86 8.72 9.92 -3.94
C LEU A 86 9.84 9.99 -4.98
N HIS A 87 10.23 8.87 -5.58
CA HIS A 87 11.19 8.87 -6.68
C HIS A 87 10.72 9.72 -7.87
N PHE A 88 9.48 9.55 -8.31
CA PHE A 88 8.91 10.35 -9.40
C PHE A 88 8.83 11.85 -9.05
N SER A 89 8.61 12.20 -7.78
CA SER A 89 8.60 13.61 -7.35
C SER A 89 9.93 14.34 -7.52
N MET A 90 11.05 13.59 -7.62
CA MET A 90 12.40 14.11 -7.84
C MET A 90 12.80 14.11 -9.32
N MET A 91 11.96 13.55 -10.20
CA MET A 91 12.21 13.47 -11.64
C MET A 91 11.56 14.64 -12.39
N ARG A 92 11.99 14.84 -13.63
CA ARG A 92 11.44 15.87 -14.52
C ARG A 92 9.98 15.56 -14.90
N PRO A 93 9.03 16.48 -14.75
CA PRO A 93 7.62 16.26 -15.10
C PRO A 93 7.39 15.87 -16.56
N GLU A 94 8.28 16.28 -17.47
CA GLU A 94 8.20 15.90 -18.89
C GLU A 94 8.38 14.39 -19.11
N ILE A 95 9.00 13.68 -18.16
CA ILE A 95 9.23 12.23 -18.20
C ILE A 95 8.11 11.47 -17.48
N VAL A 96 7.75 11.93 -16.28
CA VAL A 96 6.90 11.16 -15.34
C VAL A 96 5.53 11.80 -15.05
N GLY A 97 5.25 12.95 -15.66
CA GLY A 97 4.06 13.75 -15.39
C GLY A 97 4.15 14.54 -14.09
N GLU A 98 3.08 15.27 -13.77
CA GLU A 98 3.02 16.09 -12.57
C GLU A 98 3.09 15.25 -11.29
N LYS A 99 3.83 15.77 -10.31
CA LYS A 99 3.95 15.20 -8.97
C LYS A 99 2.60 15.25 -8.23
N MET A 100 2.45 14.37 -7.25
CA MET A 100 1.32 14.41 -6.32
C MET A 100 1.39 15.64 -5.40
N GLU A 101 0.22 16.06 -4.91
CA GLU A 101 0.13 17.08 -3.86
C GLU A 101 0.81 16.57 -2.57
N PRO A 102 1.56 17.42 -1.83
CA PRO A 102 2.25 17.06 -0.59
C PRO A 102 1.37 16.33 0.43
N GLU A 103 0.10 16.75 0.55
CA GLU A 103 -0.87 16.18 1.49
C GLU A 103 -1.08 14.69 1.27
N ARG A 104 -0.99 14.23 0.02
CA ARG A 104 -1.16 12.80 -0.32
C ARG A 104 0.00 11.95 0.18
N PHE A 105 1.21 12.52 0.26
CA PHE A 105 2.36 11.85 0.87
C PHE A 105 2.20 11.82 2.40
N TYR A 106 1.72 12.89 3.01
CA TYR A 106 1.45 12.91 4.45
C TYR A 106 0.36 11.92 4.85
N ASP A 107 -0.71 11.80 4.07
CA ASP A 107 -1.74 10.79 4.29
C ASP A 107 -1.16 9.37 4.24
N ALA A 108 -0.26 9.08 3.29
CA ALA A 108 0.40 7.78 3.20
C ALA A 108 1.32 7.50 4.40
N VAL A 109 2.10 8.49 4.83
CA VAL A 109 2.95 8.40 6.03
C VAL A 109 2.09 8.18 7.28
N ASN A 110 0.97 8.89 7.41
CA ASN A 110 0.03 8.70 8.51
C ASN A 110 -0.56 7.28 8.52
N CYS A 111 -0.86 6.71 7.35
CA CYS A 111 -1.30 5.32 7.22
C CYS A 111 -0.25 4.36 7.77
N ILE A 112 1.00 4.46 7.33
CA ILE A 112 2.10 3.60 7.79
C ILE A 112 2.34 3.76 9.30
N LEU A 113 2.45 5.00 9.79
CA LEU A 113 2.71 5.26 11.21
C LEU A 113 1.58 4.78 12.13
N SER A 114 0.34 4.76 11.63
CA SER A 114 -0.80 4.25 12.41
C SER A 114 -0.79 2.74 12.63
N LEU A 115 0.03 2.00 11.87
CA LEU A 115 0.16 0.55 11.95
C LEU A 115 1.34 0.12 12.83
N GLN A 116 2.28 1.03 13.11
CA GLN A 116 3.47 0.70 13.88
C GLN A 116 3.10 0.24 15.30
N SER A 117 3.62 -0.93 15.68
CA SER A 117 3.41 -1.52 16.99
C SER A 117 4.37 -0.98 18.05
N GLU A 118 4.16 -1.38 19.30
CA GLU A 118 5.09 -1.09 20.41
C GLU A 118 6.48 -1.72 20.22
N THR A 119 6.60 -2.78 19.41
CA THR A 119 7.90 -3.40 19.09
C THR A 119 8.65 -2.65 18.00
N GLY A 120 7.96 -1.72 17.31
CA GLY A 120 8.44 -1.06 16.11
C GLY A 120 8.12 -1.80 14.81
N GLY A 121 7.57 -3.03 14.89
CA GLY A 121 7.08 -3.79 13.75
C GLY A 121 5.88 -3.12 13.06
N VAL A 122 5.63 -3.51 11.81
CA VAL A 122 4.51 -2.99 11.00
C VAL A 122 3.78 -4.18 10.36
N PRO A 123 2.58 -4.53 10.84
CA PRO A 123 1.75 -5.59 10.28
C PRO A 123 1.19 -5.23 8.90
N ALA A 124 0.59 -6.18 8.20
CA ALA A 124 0.12 -5.99 6.82
C ALA A 124 -1.10 -5.08 6.75
N TRP A 125 -2.18 -5.38 7.48
CA TRP A 125 -3.47 -4.68 7.31
C TRP A 125 -3.86 -3.78 8.47
N GLU A 126 -3.68 -4.25 9.71
CA GLU A 126 -4.22 -3.61 10.91
C GLU A 126 -3.25 -3.71 12.08
N PRO A 127 -3.31 -2.83 13.09
CA PRO A 127 -2.44 -2.94 14.25
C PRO A 127 -2.58 -4.30 14.95
N THR A 128 -1.47 -4.86 15.40
CA THR A 128 -1.49 -6.04 16.25
C THR A 128 -2.09 -5.71 17.63
N GLY A 129 -2.47 -6.73 18.38
CA GLY A 129 -3.01 -6.54 19.73
C GLY A 129 -3.75 -7.76 20.29
N ALA A 130 -4.11 -8.70 19.42
CA ALA A 130 -4.66 -9.97 19.83
C ALA A 130 -3.56 -10.89 20.42
N PRO A 131 -3.82 -11.59 21.53
CA PRO A 131 -2.80 -12.43 22.16
C PRO A 131 -2.50 -13.68 21.32
N SER A 132 -1.23 -14.06 21.26
CA SER A 132 -0.73 -15.16 20.41
C SER A 132 -1.35 -16.53 20.67
N TRP A 133 -1.85 -16.79 21.88
CA TRP A 133 -2.52 -18.05 22.21
C TRP A 133 -3.83 -18.25 21.42
N LEU A 134 -4.42 -17.20 20.84
CA LEU A 134 -5.59 -17.34 19.98
C LEU A 134 -5.33 -18.19 18.74
N GLU A 135 -4.08 -18.30 18.29
CA GLU A 135 -3.70 -19.22 17.21
C GLU A 135 -3.98 -20.70 17.56
N LEU A 136 -4.05 -21.05 18.86
CA LEU A 136 -4.49 -22.40 19.28
C LEU A 136 -5.94 -22.71 18.91
N LEU A 137 -6.73 -21.67 18.60
CA LEU A 137 -8.12 -21.81 18.16
C LEU A 137 -8.23 -21.95 16.64
N ASN A 138 -7.12 -22.00 15.90
CA ASN A 138 -7.12 -22.11 14.45
C ASN A 138 -7.80 -23.43 14.00
N PRO A 139 -8.99 -23.36 13.36
CA PRO A 139 -9.66 -24.56 12.89
C PRO A 139 -9.22 -24.95 11.46
N ILE A 140 -8.36 -24.15 10.82
CA ILE A 140 -7.94 -24.34 9.44
C ILE A 140 -6.74 -25.29 9.41
N GLU A 141 -6.97 -26.52 8.95
CA GLU A 141 -6.01 -27.62 9.02
C GLU A 141 -4.78 -27.45 8.11
N PHE A 142 -4.88 -26.59 7.10
CA PHE A 142 -3.89 -26.44 6.04
C PHE A 142 -3.27 -25.03 5.93
N LEU A 143 -3.63 -24.12 6.83
CA LEU A 143 -3.02 -22.78 6.94
C LEU A 143 -2.61 -22.53 8.39
N ASP A 144 -1.44 -21.93 8.57
CA ASP A 144 -0.90 -21.55 9.87
C ASP A 144 -0.90 -20.02 10.00
N LYS A 145 -0.95 -19.51 11.24
CA LYS A 145 -0.90 -18.07 11.57
C LYS A 145 -1.94 -17.21 10.84
N VAL A 146 -3.21 -17.54 11.04
CA VAL A 146 -4.33 -16.92 10.33
C VAL A 146 -5.38 -16.32 11.26
N ILE A 147 -5.23 -16.47 12.58
CA ILE A 147 -6.24 -16.04 13.54
C ILE A 147 -6.01 -14.61 14.00
N ILE A 148 -4.75 -14.18 14.07
CA ILE A 148 -4.40 -12.82 14.44
C ILE A 148 -3.53 -12.19 13.36
N GLU A 149 -3.44 -10.86 13.39
CA GLU A 149 -2.45 -10.14 12.62
C GLU A 149 -1.06 -10.31 13.25
N HIS A 150 -0.05 -10.59 12.42
CA HIS A 150 1.34 -10.79 12.85
C HIS A 150 2.23 -9.64 12.34
N GLU A 151 3.35 -9.46 13.04
CA GLU A 151 4.49 -8.62 12.65
C GLU A 151 5.64 -9.45 12.09
#